data_AF-A0A6G2G2S7-F1
#
_entry.id   AF-A0A6G2G2S7-F1
#
_cell.length_a   1.000
_cell.length_b   1.000
_cell.length_c   1.000
_cell.angle_alpha   90.00
_cell.angle_beta   90.00
_cell.angle_gamma   90.00
#
_symmetry.space_group_name_H-M   'P 1'
#
loop_
_entity.id
_entity.type
_entity.pdbx_description
1 polymer ?
#
loop_
_entity_poly.entity_id
_entity_poly.type
_entity_poly.pdbx_seq_one_letter_code
_entity_poly.pdbx_strand_id
1 'polypeptide(L)'
;VVVAALDSDQNSLFAALVAKRLGAKRAVAVVEDGDHRDLFETVGVDAAVNPRVVTAEEITRITREETAEKLTFIEDDRAEVFEVEVDGDSVLAGRPIRESVADLPRGVVVGSIVRDRELVSPRGDTVVEVGDHVVLFVDSSVAEEVTAAV
;
A
#
# COMPACT_ATOMS: atom_id res chain seq x y z
N VAL A 1 22.17 -0.32 10.03
CA VAL A 1 21.06 0.66 10.00
C VAL A 1 20.88 1.14 11.42
N VAL A 2 20.65 2.44 11.62
CA VAL A 2 20.32 3.02 12.93
C VAL A 2 18.93 3.64 12.84
N VAL A 3 18.13 3.46 13.90
CA VAL A 3 16.82 4.12 14.04
C VAL A 3 16.90 4.96 15.31
N ALA A 4 16.71 6.27 15.16
CA ALA A 4 16.72 7.22 16.25
C ALA A 4 15.28 7.62 16.57
N ALA A 5 14.76 7.08 17.67
CA ALA A 5 13.41 7.32 18.16
C ALA A 5 13.47 7.83 19.60
N LEU A 6 14.02 9.05 19.74
CA LEU A 6 14.21 9.70 21.03
C LEU A 6 13.06 10.69 21.28
N ASP A 7 12.94 11.14 22.53
CA ASP A 7 11.84 12.00 23.01
C ASP A 7 11.82 13.42 22.40
N SER A 8 12.73 13.73 21.48
CA SER A 8 12.83 15.02 20.82
C SER A 8 13.44 14.86 19.42
N ASP A 9 12.85 15.56 18.46
CA ASP A 9 13.33 15.66 17.07
C ASP A 9 14.82 16.01 17.00
N GLN A 10 15.28 16.95 17.82
CA GLN A 10 16.69 17.39 17.85
C GLN A 10 17.63 16.23 18.25
N ASN A 11 17.25 15.46 19.26
CA ASN A 11 18.04 14.32 19.72
C ASN A 11 18.05 13.21 18.66
N SER A 12 16.89 12.91 18.08
CA SER A 12 16.76 11.94 16.99
C SER A 12 17.63 12.33 15.79
N LEU A 13 17.64 13.62 15.42
CA LEU A 13 18.50 14.17 14.37
C LEU A 13 19.98 13.97 14.70
N PHE A 14 20.43 14.44 15.87
CA PHE A 14 21.83 14.35 16.27
C PHE A 14 22.31 12.89 16.30
N ALA A 15 21.51 11.99 16.87
CA ALA A 15 21.83 10.58 16.92
C ALA A 15 21.96 9.97 15.52
N ALA A 16 21.04 10.29 14.61
CA ALA A 16 21.07 9.83 13.22
C ALA A 16 22.31 10.35 12.46
N LEU A 17 22.62 11.65 12.59
CA LEU A 17 23.78 12.25 11.93
C LEU A 17 25.11 11.72 12.48
N VAL A 18 25.22 11.55 13.79
CA VAL A 18 26.39 10.93 14.42
C VAL A 18 26.54 9.49 13.92
N ALA A 19 25.45 8.72 13.85
CA ALA A 19 25.48 7.36 13.31
C ALA A 19 25.97 7.34 11.86
N LYS A 20 25.49 8.24 11.00
CA LYS A 20 25.99 8.39 9.60
C LYS A 20 27.48 8.66 9.57
N ARG A 21 27.96 9.60 10.40
CA ARG A 21 29.38 9.95 10.50
C ARG A 21 30.25 8.77 10.97
N LEU A 22 29.71 7.92 11.83
CA LEU A 22 30.38 6.70 12.32
C LEU A 22 30.31 5.53 11.33
N GLY A 23 29.70 5.71 10.15
CA GLY A 23 29.68 4.72 9.08
C GLY A 23 28.39 3.89 9.00
N ALA A 24 27.30 4.30 9.67
CA ALA A 24 26.01 3.67 9.47
C ALA A 24 25.56 3.82 8.01
N LYS A 25 25.30 2.69 7.33
CA LYS A 25 24.83 2.69 5.94
C LYS A 25 23.50 3.40 5.74
N ARG A 26 22.61 3.30 6.74
CA ARG A 26 21.31 3.98 6.79
C ARG A 26 21.02 4.47 8.20
N ALA A 27 20.45 5.66 8.32
CA ALA A 27 19.92 6.24 9.55
C ALA A 27 18.49 6.74 9.31
N VAL A 28 17.57 6.34 10.18
CA VAL A 28 16.16 6.77 10.17
C VAL A 28 15.89 7.53 11.45
N ALA A 29 15.16 8.65 11.38
CA ALA A 29 14.77 9.43 12.55
C ALA A 29 13.24 9.46 12.69
N VAL A 30 12.74 9.30 13.91
CA VAL A 30 11.34 9.57 14.24
C VAL A 30 11.22 11.04 14.63
N VAL A 31 10.27 11.74 14.03
CA VAL A 31 9.98 13.17 14.24
C VAL A 31 8.53 13.38 14.63
N GLU A 32 8.27 14.28 15.57
CA GLU A 32 6.90 14.61 16.00
C GLU A 32 6.24 15.66 15.11
N ASP A 33 7.03 16.61 14.61
CA ASP A 33 6.55 17.70 13.76
C ASP A 33 6.84 17.39 12.28
N GLY A 34 5.79 17.42 11.47
CA GLY A 34 5.82 17.02 10.07
C GLY A 34 6.68 17.95 9.22
N ASP A 35 6.75 19.24 9.57
CA ASP A 35 7.50 20.24 8.84
C ASP A 35 9.02 19.99 8.92
N HIS A 36 9.47 19.23 9.92
CA HIS A 36 10.88 18.85 10.07
C HIS A 36 11.31 17.65 9.23
N ARG A 37 10.37 16.89 8.64
CA ARG A 37 10.69 15.66 7.89
C ARG A 37 11.65 15.95 6.74
N ASP A 38 11.29 16.88 5.86
CA ASP A 38 12.06 17.24 4.67
C ASP A 38 13.43 17.86 5.05
N LEU A 39 13.45 18.62 6.15
CA LEU A 39 14.67 19.21 6.68
C LEU A 39 15.66 18.14 7.13
N PHE A 40 15.19 17.08 7.80
CA PHE A 40 16.02 16.01 8.33
C PHE A 40 16.65 15.19 7.20
N GLU A 41 15.87 14.90 6.18
CA GLU A 41 16.35 14.20 4.98
C GLU A 41 17.39 15.06 4.23
N THR A 42 17.15 16.37 4.13
CA THR A 42 18.09 17.32 3.49
C THR A 42 19.45 17.36 4.18
N VAL A 43 19.51 17.26 5.51
CA VAL A 43 20.76 17.36 6.28
C VAL A 43 21.50 16.03 6.45
N GLY A 44 20.99 14.93 5.88
CA GLY A 44 21.72 13.66 5.73
C GLY A 44 21.16 12.47 6.51
N VAL A 45 19.94 12.57 7.06
CA VAL A 45 19.18 11.39 7.50
C VAL A 45 18.59 10.71 6.26
N ASP A 46 18.58 9.38 6.19
CA ASP A 46 18.10 8.67 4.99
C ASP A 46 16.58 8.61 4.91
N ALA A 47 15.88 8.71 6.05
CA ALA A 47 14.43 8.83 6.11
C ALA A 47 14.00 9.46 7.44
N ALA A 48 13.00 10.33 7.41
CA ALA A 48 12.31 10.82 8.59
C ALA A 48 10.87 10.31 8.63
N VAL A 49 10.43 9.80 9.79
CA VAL A 49 9.11 9.19 9.98
C VAL A 49 8.35 10.00 11.01
N ASN A 50 7.18 10.50 10.63
CA ASN A 50 6.24 11.14 11.56
C ASN A 50 5.10 10.17 11.92
N PRO A 51 5.02 9.66 13.17
CA PRO A 51 3.99 8.71 13.56
C PRO A 51 2.57 9.27 13.44
N ARG A 52 2.38 10.59 13.61
CA ARG A 52 1.05 11.22 13.50
C ARG A 52 0.55 11.23 12.06
N VAL A 53 1.44 11.49 11.11
CA VAL A 53 1.12 11.40 9.67
C VAL A 53 0.74 9.97 9.31
N VAL A 54 1.58 8.99 9.67
CA VAL A 54 1.30 7.56 9.41
C VAL A 54 -0.02 7.13 10.04
N THR A 55 -0.32 7.60 11.26
CA THR A 55 -1.59 7.30 11.95
C THR A 55 -2.78 7.96 11.24
N ALA A 56 -2.65 9.20 10.80
CA ALA A 56 -3.71 9.91 10.10
C ALA A 56 -4.01 9.28 8.73
N GLU A 57 -2.97 8.82 8.02
CA GLU A 57 -3.10 8.04 6.78
C GLU A 57 -3.88 6.75 7.03
N GLU A 58 -3.59 6.04 8.13
CA GLU A 58 -4.27 4.81 8.48
C GLU A 58 -5.73 5.04 8.89
N ILE A 59 -6.02 6.09 9.66
CA ILE A 59 -7.40 6.48 9.96
C ILE A 59 -8.14 6.81 8.66
N THR A 60 -7.52 7.58 7.77
CA THR A 60 -8.14 7.95 6.48
C THR A 60 -8.44 6.71 5.64
N ARG A 61 -7.52 5.73 5.62
CA ARG A 61 -7.70 4.43 4.97
C ARG A 61 -8.94 3.73 5.52
N ILE A 62 -9.04 3.58 6.84
CA ILE A 62 -10.17 2.89 7.50
C ILE A 62 -11.50 3.62 7.30
N THR A 63 -11.50 4.96 7.22
CA THR A 63 -12.74 5.75 7.05
C THR A 63 -13.27 5.80 5.63
N ARG A 64 -12.46 5.45 4.63
CA ARG A 64 -12.92 5.32 3.25
C ARG A 64 -13.60 3.95 3.12
N GLU A 65 -14.89 3.91 3.44
CA GLU A 65 -15.79 2.84 3.02
C GLU A 65 -15.88 2.86 1.49
N GLU A 66 -14.93 2.23 0.82
CA GLU A 66 -15.07 1.83 -0.57
C GLU A 66 -15.08 0.30 -0.59
N THR A 67 -15.97 -0.30 -1.39
CA THR A 67 -16.03 -1.75 -1.66
C THR A 67 -14.66 -2.33 -2.07
N ALA A 68 -13.75 -1.44 -2.52
CA ALA A 68 -12.33 -1.68 -2.73
C ALA A 68 -11.46 -0.87 -1.75
N GLU A 69 -10.67 -1.53 -0.91
CA GLU A 69 -9.61 -0.89 -0.15
C GLU A 69 -8.41 -0.58 -1.06
N LYS A 70 -8.23 0.70 -1.40
CA LYS A 70 -7.05 1.15 -2.15
C LYS A 70 -5.80 1.03 -1.27
N LEU A 71 -4.92 0.09 -1.61
CA LEU A 71 -3.74 -0.26 -0.81
C LEU A 71 -2.56 0.70 -1.05
N THR A 72 -2.26 1.03 -2.32
CA THR A 72 -1.12 1.90 -2.69
C THR A 72 -1.12 2.32 -4.17
N PHE A 73 -0.26 3.29 -4.52
CA PHE A 73 0.07 3.71 -5.88
C PHE A 73 1.45 3.18 -6.30
N ILE A 74 1.64 2.86 -7.58
CA ILE A 74 2.88 2.31 -8.16
C ILE A 74 3.34 3.16 -9.36
N GLU A 75 4.65 3.41 -9.45
CA GLU A 75 5.33 4.13 -10.54
C GLU A 75 4.69 5.49 -10.92
N ASP A 76 4.83 6.51 -10.06
CA ASP A 76 4.33 7.88 -10.32
C ASP A 76 2.84 7.90 -10.74
N ASP A 77 1.99 7.21 -9.97
CA ASP A 77 0.54 7.12 -10.18
C ASP A 77 0.11 6.47 -11.52
N ARG A 78 0.97 5.66 -12.15
CA ARG A 78 0.61 4.92 -13.38
C ARG A 78 -0.14 3.61 -13.13
N ALA A 79 -0.04 3.07 -11.92
CA ALA A 79 -0.81 1.90 -11.53
C ALA A 79 -1.28 2.02 -10.07
N GLU A 80 -2.40 1.38 -9.78
CA GLU A 80 -3.02 1.33 -8.47
C GLU A 80 -3.19 -0.12 -8.02
N VAL A 81 -3.09 -0.34 -6.72
CA VAL A 81 -3.35 -1.64 -6.11
C VAL A 81 -4.57 -1.54 -5.22
N PHE A 82 -5.53 -2.42 -5.47
CA PHE A 82 -6.77 -2.52 -4.72
C PHE A 82 -6.87 -3.88 -4.05
N GLU A 83 -7.45 -3.93 -2.86
CA GLU A 83 -7.99 -5.13 -2.25
C GLU A 83 -9.51 -5.03 -2.24
N VAL A 84 -10.18 -6.01 -2.83
CA VAL A 84 -11.65 -6.05 -2.93
C VAL A 84 -12.15 -7.32 -2.28
N GLU A 85 -13.17 -7.21 -1.42
CA GLU A 85 -13.95 -8.37 -0.99
C GLU A 85 -14.98 -8.69 -2.08
N VAL A 86 -14.88 -9.88 -2.66
CA VAL A 86 -15.74 -10.29 -3.79
C VAL A 86 -17.14 -10.59 -3.29
N ASP A 87 -18.12 -9.81 -3.73
CA ASP A 87 -19.52 -10.07 -3.46
C ASP A 87 -20.19 -10.96 -4.54
N GLY A 88 -21.50 -11.20 -4.41
CA GLY A 88 -22.25 -12.04 -5.33
C GLY A 88 -22.58 -11.40 -6.68
N ASP A 89 -22.47 -10.07 -6.80
CA ASP A 89 -22.74 -9.31 -8.01
C ASP A 89 -21.46 -9.02 -8.82
N SER A 90 -20.28 -9.22 -8.19
CA SER A 90 -18.95 -9.07 -8.78
C SER A 90 -18.75 -9.89 -10.06
N VAL A 91 -18.12 -9.30 -11.09
CA VAL A 91 -17.79 -10.00 -12.34
C VAL A 91 -16.82 -11.17 -12.13
N LEU A 92 -16.07 -11.16 -11.03
CA LEU A 92 -15.11 -12.21 -10.68
C LEU A 92 -15.79 -13.45 -10.06
N ALA A 93 -16.96 -13.28 -9.44
CA ALA A 93 -17.57 -14.30 -8.60
C ALA A 93 -17.90 -15.60 -9.35
N GLY A 94 -17.45 -16.73 -8.79
CA GLY A 94 -17.77 -18.09 -9.25
C GLY A 94 -17.15 -18.47 -10.60
N ARG A 95 -16.18 -17.70 -11.10
CA ARG A 95 -15.58 -17.89 -12.44
C ARG A 95 -14.06 -18.04 -12.38
N PRO A 96 -13.45 -18.79 -13.31
CA PRO A 96 -12.00 -18.84 -13.46
C PRO A 96 -11.43 -17.45 -13.79
N ILE A 97 -10.30 -17.07 -13.19
CA ILE A 97 -9.64 -15.77 -13.39
C ILE A 97 -9.49 -15.44 -14.89
N ARG A 98 -9.06 -16.41 -15.71
CA ARG A 98 -8.84 -16.19 -17.15
C ARG A 98 -10.11 -15.79 -17.91
N GLU A 99 -11.28 -16.16 -17.39
CA GLU A 99 -12.58 -15.93 -18.02
C GLU A 99 -13.20 -14.63 -17.49
N SER A 100 -13.12 -14.37 -16.19
CA SER A 100 -13.70 -13.18 -15.57
C SER A 100 -12.88 -11.92 -15.82
N VAL A 101 -11.54 -11.99 -15.80
CA VAL A 101 -10.67 -10.83 -16.11
C VAL A 101 -10.83 -10.38 -17.57
N ALA A 102 -11.29 -11.24 -18.47
CA ALA A 102 -11.57 -10.87 -19.85
C ALA A 102 -12.76 -9.91 -20.01
N ASP A 103 -13.64 -9.84 -19.01
CA ASP A 103 -14.78 -8.92 -18.96
C ASP A 103 -14.43 -7.57 -18.30
N LEU A 104 -13.22 -7.45 -17.74
CA LEU A 104 -12.69 -6.19 -17.21
C LEU A 104 -11.90 -5.43 -18.28
N PRO A 105 -11.71 -4.11 -18.12
CA PRO A 105 -10.81 -3.33 -18.96
C PRO A 105 -9.39 -3.92 -19.01
N ARG A 106 -8.69 -3.67 -20.11
CA ARG A 106 -7.27 -4.04 -20.22
C ARG A 106 -6.47 -3.25 -19.18
N GLY A 107 -5.46 -3.89 -18.60
CA GLY A 107 -4.63 -3.29 -17.57
C GLY A 107 -4.95 -3.77 -16.16
N VAL A 108 -5.82 -4.78 -16.01
CA VAL A 108 -6.10 -5.45 -14.74
C VAL A 108 -5.37 -6.78 -14.64
N VAL A 109 -4.73 -7.03 -13.49
CA VAL A 109 -4.07 -8.30 -13.17
C VAL A 109 -4.41 -8.70 -11.73
N VAL A 110 -4.84 -9.94 -11.53
CA VAL A 110 -5.01 -10.52 -10.19
C VAL A 110 -3.65 -10.88 -9.61
N GLY A 111 -3.28 -10.20 -8.52
CA GLY A 111 -2.01 -10.37 -7.81
C GLY A 111 -2.04 -11.48 -6.76
N SER A 112 -3.11 -11.54 -5.97
CA SER A 112 -3.32 -12.56 -4.95
C SER A 112 -4.80 -12.72 -4.61
N ILE A 113 -5.13 -13.88 -4.05
CA ILE A 113 -6.44 -14.15 -3.45
C ILE A 113 -6.18 -14.58 -2.00
N VAL A 114 -6.94 -14.05 -1.07
CA VAL A 114 -6.95 -14.49 0.34
C VAL A 114 -8.33 -15.05 0.64
N ARG A 115 -8.36 -16.33 1.02
CA ARG A 115 -9.58 -17.07 1.35
C ARG A 115 -9.42 -17.67 2.74
N ASP A 116 -10.38 -17.44 3.63
CA ASP A 116 -10.33 -17.95 5.01
C ASP A 116 -9.00 -17.62 5.75
N ARG A 117 -8.41 -16.46 5.44
CA ARG A 117 -7.08 -16.00 5.93
C ARG A 117 -5.87 -16.80 5.43
N GLU A 118 -6.05 -17.60 4.39
CA GLU A 118 -4.97 -18.30 3.70
C GLU A 118 -4.72 -17.71 2.31
N LEU A 119 -3.45 -17.63 1.92
CA LEU A 119 -3.06 -17.15 0.60
C LEU A 119 -3.31 -18.22 -0.45
N VAL A 120 -4.13 -17.87 -1.44
CA VAL A 120 -4.38 -18.66 -2.65
C VAL A 120 -3.61 -18.03 -3.81
N SER A 121 -2.69 -18.80 -4.39
CA SER A 121 -1.89 -18.33 -5.54
C SER A 121 -2.76 -18.26 -6.80
N PRO A 122 -2.90 -17.09 -7.44
CA PRO A 122 -3.77 -16.94 -8.60
C PRO A 122 -3.18 -17.63 -9.83
N ARG A 123 -4.02 -18.44 -10.49
CA ARG A 123 -3.76 -19.08 -11.78
C ARG A 123 -4.95 -18.81 -12.69
N GLY A 124 -4.77 -18.94 -14.00
CA GLY A 124 -5.87 -18.71 -14.95
C GLY A 124 -7.10 -19.59 -14.67
N ASP A 125 -6.90 -20.80 -14.15
CA ASP A 125 -7.98 -21.73 -13.80
C ASP A 125 -8.46 -21.61 -12.34
N THR A 126 -7.85 -20.73 -11.52
CA THR A 126 -8.32 -20.48 -10.15
C THR A 126 -9.70 -19.85 -10.21
N VAL A 127 -10.67 -20.42 -9.48
CA VAL A 127 -12.03 -19.88 -9.38
C VAL A 127 -12.09 -18.94 -8.18
N VAL A 128 -12.52 -17.70 -8.43
CA VAL A 128 -12.74 -16.71 -7.38
C VAL A 128 -14.10 -16.99 -6.74
N GLU A 129 -14.15 -16.96 -5.41
CA GLU A 129 -15.36 -17.26 -4.63
C GLU A 129 -15.86 -16.00 -3.92
N VAL A 130 -17.16 -15.98 -3.61
CA VAL A 130 -17.76 -14.90 -2.82
C VAL A 130 -17.14 -14.91 -1.41
N GLY A 131 -16.71 -13.75 -0.94
CA GLY A 131 -15.98 -13.56 0.31
C GLY A 131 -14.45 -13.68 0.17
N ASP A 132 -13.93 -13.97 -1.04
CA ASP A 132 -12.50 -13.86 -1.29
C ASP A 132 -12.04 -12.39 -1.23
N HIS A 133 -10.91 -12.13 -0.59
CA HIS A 133 -10.22 -10.85 -0.72
C HIS A 133 -9.22 -10.95 -1.88
N VAL A 134 -9.46 -10.19 -2.94
CA VAL A 134 -8.68 -10.23 -4.18
C VAL A 134 -7.86 -8.96 -4.31
N VAL A 135 -6.54 -9.13 -4.45
CA VAL A 135 -5.64 -8.01 -4.73
C VAL A 135 -5.49 -7.84 -6.24
N LEU A 136 -5.82 -6.66 -6.73
CA LEU A 136 -5.78 -6.29 -8.15
C LEU A 136 -4.68 -5.24 -8.38
N PHE A 137 -3.89 -5.46 -9.43
CA PHE A 137 -3.06 -4.42 -10.04
C PHE A 137 -3.80 -3.84 -11.22
N VAL A 138 -4.00 -2.53 -11.23
CA VAL A 138 -4.85 -1.85 -12.20
C VAL A 138 -4.11 -0.64 -12.76
N ASP A 139 -4.15 -0.45 -14.07
CA ASP A 139 -3.70 0.80 -14.67
C ASP A 139 -4.59 1.97 -14.20
N SER A 140 -3.98 3.07 -13.74
CA SER A 140 -4.74 4.16 -13.14
C SER A 140 -5.79 4.77 -14.07
N SER A 141 -5.65 4.62 -15.39
CA SER A 141 -6.63 5.12 -16.36
C SER A 141 -7.98 4.39 -16.35
N VAL A 142 -8.04 3.19 -15.77
CA VAL A 142 -9.25 2.35 -15.71
C VAL A 142 -9.67 1.99 -14.28
N ALA A 143 -8.99 2.55 -13.28
CA ALA A 143 -9.23 2.29 -11.85
C ALA A 143 -10.70 2.45 -11.44
N GLU A 144 -11.35 3.57 -11.78
CA GLU A 144 -12.74 3.84 -11.41
C GLU A 144 -13.73 2.84 -12.02
N GLU A 145 -13.51 2.42 -13.27
CA GLU A 145 -14.36 1.45 -13.96
C GLU A 145 -14.23 0.06 -13.34
N VAL A 146 -13.01 -0.32 -12.96
CA VAL A 146 -12.73 -1.61 -12.33
C VAL A 146 -13.38 -1.67 -10.95
N THR A 147 -13.18 -0.67 -10.09
CA THR A 147 -13.79 -0.63 -8.75
C THR A 147 -15.32 -0.67 -8.77
N ALA A 148 -15.97 -0.18 -9.83
CA ALA A 148 -17.42 -0.25 -9.97
C ALA A 148 -17.93 -1.63 -10.43
N ALA A 149 -17.07 -2.45 -11.02
CA ALA A 149 -17.41 -3.77 -11.57
C ALA A 149 -17.08 -4.91 -10.59
N VAL A 150 -16.07 -4.75 -9.75
CA VAL A 150 -15.58 -5.82 -8.84
C VAL A 150 -16.20 -5.73 -7.47
#